data_AF-A0AAN8E504-F1
#
_entry.id   AF-A0AAN8E504-F1
#
_cell.length_a   1.000
_cell.length_b   1.000
_cell.length_c   1.000
_cell.angle_alpha   90.00
_cell.angle_beta   90.00
_cell.angle_gamma   90.00
#
_symmetry.space_group_name_H-M   'P 1'
#
loop_
_entity.id
_entity.type
_entity.pdbx_description
1 polymer ?
#
loop_
_entity_poly.entity_id
_entity_poly.type
_entity_poly.pdbx_seq_one_letter_code
_entity_poly.pdbx_strand_id
1 'polypeptide(L)'
;MHRHFLSARDPKIQLEKYRPQYLLDFIDLYKKVDHCQRKADAFVTLCIKPAVEEYISRHLGTNIVDKVLSGRHSAEYSSRNFFQYNIQKELLQKEDFQSFVKFICKYEICVKDLIFQHILEEMSEDNTLGKLKSQNLKVIVNKIKDATERASKGEDGVLLPDNKESITELIKNMHRHLTKDISLSEEAEKTALFQIQSTCHPFKESLIRSLSEMNEQLEEEFSKSENITETVNKLPTKPQDELFSQVCGCGQQCPFCEVPCEAGGKEHEKHHAAVHRPKGLGGYRKVDSKKLSETLCTTDVNSERKFRCAATNGEWQPYKEFAKIYPDWLIPPDYTREASDYWKYVLVKYNDGFAQEYNAKPADVPEAWKSITREQALNGLKEAFNIKD
;
A
#
# COMPACT_ATOMS: atom_id res chain seq x y z
N MET A 1 -7.83 -15.63 14.90
CA MET A 1 -8.25 -14.51 15.78
C MET A 1 -8.53 -14.97 17.22
N HIS A 2 -9.49 -15.89 17.47
CA HIS A 2 -9.80 -16.37 18.84
C HIS A 2 -8.64 -17.05 19.60
N ARG A 3 -7.85 -17.92 18.95
CA ARG A 3 -6.70 -18.58 19.61
C ARG A 3 -5.58 -17.60 20.02
N HIS A 4 -5.31 -16.58 19.20
CA HIS A 4 -4.34 -15.52 19.53
C HIS A 4 -4.81 -14.65 20.70
N PHE A 5 -6.11 -14.35 20.76
CA PHE A 5 -6.72 -13.61 21.86
C PHE A 5 -6.66 -14.41 23.18
N LEU A 6 -6.93 -15.72 23.12
CA LEU A 6 -6.83 -16.61 24.29
C LEU A 6 -5.39 -16.81 24.74
N SER A 7 -4.43 -16.96 23.83
CA SER A 7 -3.01 -17.08 24.19
C SER A 7 -2.42 -15.79 24.74
N ALA A 8 -2.89 -14.63 24.25
CA ALA A 8 -2.45 -13.33 24.74
C ALA A 8 -2.96 -13.02 26.16
N ARG A 9 -4.00 -13.71 26.64
CA ARG A 9 -4.56 -13.53 28.00
C ARG A 9 -4.29 -14.71 28.93
N ASP A 10 -3.50 -15.69 28.50
CA ASP A 10 -3.09 -16.80 29.36
C ASP A 10 -2.24 -16.28 30.54
N PRO A 11 -2.65 -16.51 31.80
CA PRO A 11 -1.95 -15.97 32.96
C PRO A 11 -0.50 -16.43 33.09
N LYS A 12 -0.18 -17.67 32.66
CA LYS A 12 1.18 -18.20 32.72
C LYS A 12 2.06 -17.53 31.66
N ILE A 13 1.54 -17.32 30.46
CA ILE A 13 2.25 -16.60 29.39
C ILE A 13 2.51 -15.15 29.81
N GLN A 14 1.52 -14.45 30.38
CA GLN A 14 1.70 -13.08 30.86
C GLN A 14 2.70 -13.00 32.03
N LEU A 15 2.64 -13.95 32.97
CA LEU A 15 3.58 -14.01 34.09
C LEU A 15 5.02 -14.20 33.60
N GLU A 16 5.27 -15.14 32.69
CA GLU A 16 6.61 -15.33 32.12
C GLU A 16 7.07 -14.12 31.30
N LYS A 17 6.16 -13.51 30.53
CA LYS A 17 6.45 -12.29 29.75
C LYS A 17 6.95 -11.15 30.65
N TYR A 18 6.33 -10.95 31.81
CA TYR A 18 6.63 -9.84 32.72
C TYR A 18 7.49 -10.21 33.93
N ARG A 19 7.95 -11.47 34.01
CA ARG A 19 8.81 -11.98 35.09
C ARG A 19 10.01 -11.09 35.41
N PRO A 20 10.76 -10.53 34.43
CA PRO A 20 11.87 -9.63 34.74
C PRO A 20 11.43 -8.37 35.48
N GLN A 21 10.27 -7.81 35.13
CA GLN A 21 9.72 -6.62 35.77
C GLN A 21 9.32 -6.90 37.23
N TYR A 22 8.65 -8.04 37.48
CA TYR A 22 8.29 -8.44 38.84
C TYR A 22 9.52 -8.69 39.72
N LEU A 23 10.60 -9.25 39.15
CA LEU A 23 11.86 -9.43 39.88
C LEU A 23 12.49 -8.09 40.29
N LEU A 24 12.50 -7.11 39.37
CA LEU A 24 13.00 -5.76 39.68
C LEU A 24 12.17 -5.09 40.77
N ASP A 25 10.84 -5.23 40.71
CA ASP A 25 9.95 -4.70 41.74
C ASP A 25 10.22 -5.32 43.12
N PHE A 26 10.46 -6.63 43.17
CA PHE A 26 10.83 -7.30 44.42
C PHE A 26 12.16 -6.78 44.99
N ILE A 27 13.18 -6.60 44.13
CA ILE A 27 14.49 -6.11 44.56
C ILE A 27 14.38 -4.69 45.13
N ASP A 28 13.62 -3.81 44.50
CA ASP A 28 13.43 -2.44 44.95
C ASP A 28 12.70 -2.37 46.29
N LEU A 29 11.61 -3.14 46.43
CA LEU A 29 10.88 -3.26 47.70
C LEU A 29 11.81 -3.76 48.82
N TYR A 30 12.67 -4.73 48.51
CA TYR A 30 13.65 -5.26 49.46
C TYR A 30 14.71 -4.21 49.85
N LYS A 31 15.20 -3.43 48.88
CA LYS A 31 16.27 -2.43 49.09
C LYS A 31 15.78 -1.05 49.54
N LYS A 32 14.47 -0.79 49.54
CA LYS A 32 13.86 0.52 49.86
C LYS A 32 14.41 1.68 49.01
N VAL A 33 14.70 1.41 47.73
CA VAL A 33 15.16 2.43 46.78
C VAL A 33 13.96 3.27 46.32
N ASP A 34 14.16 4.57 46.07
CA ASP A 34 13.15 5.38 45.37
C ASP A 34 12.93 4.83 43.97
N HIS A 35 11.79 4.17 43.79
CA HIS A 35 11.41 3.43 42.60
C HIS A 35 10.53 4.27 41.66
N CYS A 36 10.32 5.56 41.97
CA CYS A 36 9.42 6.44 41.21
C CYS A 36 9.81 6.53 39.72
N GLN A 37 11.06 6.87 39.44
CA GLN A 37 11.54 6.96 38.07
C GLN A 37 11.45 5.63 37.35
N ARG A 38 11.94 4.54 37.96
CA ARG A 38 11.91 3.22 37.33
C ARG A 38 10.49 2.77 36.99
N LYS A 39 9.49 3.12 37.81
CA LYS A 39 8.07 2.84 37.51
C LYS A 39 7.56 3.64 36.34
N ALA A 40 7.94 4.91 36.25
CA ALA A 40 7.64 5.72 35.09
C ALA A 40 8.31 5.16 33.82
N ASP A 41 9.59 4.76 33.90
CA ASP A 41 10.32 4.12 32.79
C ASP A 41 9.63 2.82 32.36
N ALA A 42 9.23 1.98 33.31
CA ALA A 42 8.52 0.73 33.05
C ALA A 42 7.15 1.00 32.40
N PHE A 43 6.42 2.01 32.86
CA PHE A 43 5.14 2.38 32.26
C PHE A 43 5.31 2.91 30.83
N VAL A 44 6.30 3.77 30.59
CA VAL A 44 6.61 4.25 29.23
C VAL A 44 7.04 3.10 28.33
N THR A 45 7.93 2.22 28.79
CA THR A 45 8.48 1.12 27.99
C THR A 45 7.43 0.05 27.67
N LEU A 46 6.62 -0.35 28.65
CA LEU A 46 5.68 -1.46 28.50
C LEU A 46 4.33 -1.03 27.93
N CYS A 47 3.92 0.23 28.14
CA CYS A 47 2.60 0.73 27.72
C CYS A 47 2.68 1.78 26.61
N ILE A 48 3.41 2.87 26.84
CA ILE A 48 3.35 4.04 25.96
C ILE A 48 4.13 3.81 24.66
N LYS A 49 5.38 3.32 24.72
CA LYS A 49 6.23 3.09 23.54
C LYS A 49 5.56 2.17 22.52
N PRO A 50 5.02 0.99 22.88
CA PRO A 50 4.31 0.13 21.92
C PRO A 50 3.11 0.82 21.27
N ALA A 51 2.34 1.60 22.04
CA ALA A 51 1.18 2.32 21.54
C ALA A 51 1.56 3.48 20.60
N VAL A 52 2.70 4.14 20.86
CA VAL A 52 3.31 5.15 19.98
C VAL A 52 3.80 4.52 18.68
N GLU A 53 4.48 3.38 18.74
CA GLU A 53 4.95 2.66 17.55
C GLU A 53 3.78 2.18 16.68
N GLU A 54 2.70 1.67 17.29
CA GLU A 54 1.46 1.32 16.58
C GLU A 54 0.82 2.54 15.92
N TYR A 55 0.75 3.68 16.65
CA TYR A 55 0.26 4.94 16.10
C TYR A 55 1.05 5.35 14.86
N ILE A 56 2.38 5.35 14.93
CA ILE A 56 3.26 5.71 13.82
C ILE A 56 3.01 4.75 12.65
N SER A 57 3.01 3.44 12.88
CA SER A 57 2.79 2.42 11.85
C SER A 57 1.46 2.61 11.10
N ARG A 58 0.38 2.93 11.83
CA ARG A 58 -0.96 3.15 11.26
C ARG A 58 -1.02 4.38 10.34
N HIS A 59 -0.30 5.45 10.65
CA HIS A 59 -0.34 6.70 9.89
C HIS A 59 0.72 6.75 8.78
N LEU A 60 1.85 6.06 8.98
CA LEU A 60 2.99 6.12 8.08
C LEU A 60 2.64 5.71 6.64
N GLY A 61 1.75 4.71 6.48
CA GLY A 61 1.31 4.30 5.15
C GLY A 61 0.66 5.43 4.35
N THR A 62 -0.25 6.18 4.97
CA THR A 62 -0.89 7.36 4.35
C THR A 62 0.10 8.48 4.11
N ASN A 63 1.01 8.74 5.05
CA ASN A 63 2.01 9.80 4.86
C ASN A 63 2.97 9.51 3.71
N ILE A 64 3.31 8.24 3.46
CA ILE A 64 4.10 7.82 2.30
C ILE A 64 3.34 8.13 1.01
N VAL A 65 2.05 7.81 0.94
CA VAL A 65 1.20 8.14 -0.22
C VAL A 65 1.23 9.65 -0.47
N ASP A 66 0.94 10.46 0.55
CA ASP A 66 0.94 11.92 0.44
C ASP A 66 2.31 12.47 -0.02
N LYS A 67 3.39 11.88 0.48
CA LYS A 67 4.76 12.27 0.13
C LYS A 67 5.09 11.92 -1.32
N VAL A 68 4.69 10.75 -1.83
CA VAL A 68 4.88 10.41 -3.25
C VAL A 68 4.06 11.34 -4.15
N LEU A 69 2.81 11.64 -3.77
CA LEU A 69 1.92 12.52 -4.52
C LEU A 69 2.35 13.99 -4.52
N SER A 70 3.13 14.43 -3.53
CA SER A 70 3.69 15.78 -3.44
C SER A 70 5.20 15.84 -3.78
N GLY A 71 5.81 14.69 -4.06
CA GLY A 71 7.24 14.54 -4.26
C GLY A 71 7.67 14.58 -5.71
N ARG A 72 8.80 13.93 -6.02
CA ARG A 72 9.42 13.97 -7.35
C ARG A 72 8.56 13.34 -8.44
N HIS A 73 7.75 12.35 -8.04
CA HIS A 73 6.89 11.57 -8.94
C HIS A 73 5.49 12.18 -9.09
N SER A 74 5.19 13.28 -8.39
CA SER A 74 3.86 13.91 -8.33
C SER A 74 3.21 14.13 -9.70
N ALA A 75 3.97 14.59 -10.68
CA ALA A 75 3.48 14.82 -12.05
C ALA A 75 2.95 13.53 -12.69
N GLU A 76 3.62 12.39 -12.49
CA GLU A 76 3.24 11.09 -13.05
C GLU A 76 1.91 10.58 -12.46
N TYR A 77 1.65 10.87 -11.18
CA TYR A 77 0.42 10.49 -10.48
C TYR A 77 -0.74 11.50 -10.65
N SER A 78 -0.55 12.57 -11.43
CA SER A 78 -1.54 13.65 -11.62
C SER A 78 -2.86 13.17 -12.22
N SER A 79 -2.82 12.14 -13.07
CA SER A 79 -4.00 11.50 -13.63
C SER A 79 -3.69 10.08 -14.08
N ARG A 80 -4.74 9.23 -14.14
CA ARG A 80 -4.67 7.88 -14.70
C ARG A 80 -4.06 7.88 -16.10
N ASN A 81 -4.56 8.74 -17.00
CA ASN A 81 -4.10 8.78 -18.39
C ASN A 81 -2.61 9.13 -18.47
N PHE A 82 -2.17 10.10 -17.68
CA PHE A 82 -0.77 10.51 -17.66
C PHE A 82 0.13 9.41 -17.09
N PHE A 83 -0.30 8.71 -16.03
CA PHE A 83 0.43 7.58 -15.47
C PHE A 83 0.56 6.42 -16.49
N GLN A 84 -0.55 6.01 -17.11
CA GLN A 84 -0.55 4.95 -18.13
C GLN A 84 0.30 5.30 -19.36
N TYR A 85 0.28 6.58 -19.77
CA TYR A 85 1.13 7.11 -20.82
C TYR A 85 2.61 6.99 -20.46
N ASN A 86 3.03 7.45 -19.28
CA ASN A 86 4.43 7.42 -18.88
C ASN A 86 4.98 6.00 -18.78
N ILE A 87 4.22 5.05 -18.22
CA ILE A 87 4.63 3.63 -18.19
C ILE A 87 4.84 3.10 -19.60
N GLN A 88 3.89 3.30 -20.51
CA GLN A 88 4.00 2.80 -21.88
C GLN A 88 5.11 3.49 -22.67
N LYS A 89 5.35 4.77 -22.41
CA LYS A 89 6.48 5.51 -22.98
C LYS A 89 7.80 4.91 -22.49
N GLU A 90 7.93 4.64 -21.20
CA GLU A 90 9.13 4.03 -20.62
C GLU A 90 9.37 2.61 -21.15
N LEU A 91 8.32 1.78 -21.27
CA LEU A 91 8.40 0.45 -21.87
C LEU A 91 8.92 0.51 -23.31
N LEU A 92 8.40 1.46 -24.11
CA LEU A 92 8.87 1.70 -25.47
C LEU A 92 10.32 2.22 -25.50
N GLN A 93 10.75 2.94 -24.46
CA GLN A 93 12.12 3.46 -24.37
C GLN A 93 13.15 2.41 -23.97
N LYS A 94 12.81 1.54 -23.01
CA LYS A 94 13.67 0.43 -22.56
C LYS A 94 13.87 -0.63 -23.63
N GLU A 95 12.91 -0.78 -24.53
CA GLU A 95 12.92 -1.79 -25.60
C GLU A 95 13.16 -3.23 -25.09
N ASP A 96 12.67 -3.53 -23.89
CA ASP A 96 12.75 -4.86 -23.30
C ASP A 96 11.44 -5.63 -23.48
N PHE A 97 11.51 -6.76 -24.19
CA PHE A 97 10.37 -7.63 -24.45
C PHE A 97 9.72 -8.16 -23.16
N GLN A 98 10.53 -8.56 -22.17
CA GLN A 98 10.00 -9.17 -20.95
C GLN A 98 9.20 -8.17 -20.11
N SER A 99 9.60 -6.90 -20.12
CA SER A 99 8.83 -5.81 -19.53
C SER A 99 7.46 -5.64 -20.19
N PHE A 100 7.35 -5.78 -21.52
CA PHE A 100 6.06 -5.79 -22.21
C PHE A 100 5.20 -7.00 -21.81
N VAL A 101 5.77 -8.21 -21.78
CA VAL A 101 5.04 -9.42 -21.34
C VAL A 101 4.52 -9.25 -19.92
N LYS A 102 5.35 -8.75 -19.00
CA LYS A 102 4.97 -8.50 -17.61
C LYS A 102 3.85 -7.45 -17.53
N PHE A 103 3.97 -6.34 -18.26
CA PHE A 103 2.94 -5.30 -18.29
C PHE A 103 1.62 -5.80 -18.86
N ILE A 104 1.66 -6.65 -19.89
CA ILE A 104 0.47 -7.18 -20.56
C ILE A 104 -0.19 -8.28 -19.72
N CYS A 105 0.56 -9.30 -19.31
CA CYS A 105 -0.01 -10.52 -18.71
C CYS A 105 -0.05 -10.49 -17.17
N LYS A 106 0.68 -9.56 -16.54
CA LYS A 106 0.78 -9.43 -15.08
C LYS A 106 0.67 -7.96 -14.69
N TYR A 107 -0.33 -7.27 -15.25
CA TYR A 107 -0.45 -5.81 -15.18
C TYR A 107 -0.39 -5.27 -13.75
N GLU A 108 -1.25 -5.76 -12.86
CA GLU A 108 -1.30 -5.29 -11.47
C GLU A 108 0.05 -5.45 -10.76
N ILE A 109 0.70 -6.61 -10.90
CA ILE A 109 2.01 -6.88 -10.32
C ILE A 109 3.06 -5.93 -10.91
N CYS A 110 3.07 -5.78 -12.25
CA CYS A 110 4.01 -4.93 -12.95
C CYS A 110 3.94 -3.48 -12.48
N VAL A 111 2.72 -2.95 -12.35
CA VAL A 111 2.51 -1.57 -11.94
C VAL A 111 2.79 -1.39 -10.45
N LYS A 112 2.35 -2.32 -9.58
CA LYS A 112 2.65 -2.24 -8.15
C LYS A 112 4.14 -2.31 -7.87
N ASP A 113 4.90 -3.11 -8.62
CA ASP A 113 6.35 -3.15 -8.52
C ASP A 113 6.98 -1.79 -8.88
N LEU A 114 6.50 -1.13 -9.95
CA LEU A 114 6.96 0.20 -10.34
C LEU A 114 6.65 1.25 -9.27
N ILE A 115 5.40 1.28 -8.79
CA ILE A 115 4.98 2.17 -7.70
C ILE A 115 5.84 1.95 -6.46
N PHE A 116 6.14 0.68 -6.14
CA PHE A 116 7.02 0.35 -5.03
C PHE A 116 8.43 0.90 -5.22
N GLN A 117 9.00 0.84 -6.44
CA GLN A 117 10.28 1.52 -6.72
C GLN A 117 10.20 3.03 -6.50
N HIS A 118 9.12 3.69 -6.96
CA HIS A 118 8.93 5.13 -6.73
C HIS A 118 8.88 5.46 -5.23
N ILE A 119 8.22 4.62 -4.43
CA ILE A 119 8.21 4.72 -2.97
C ILE A 119 9.64 4.57 -2.41
N LEU A 120 10.38 3.54 -2.82
CA LEU A 120 11.75 3.31 -2.30
C LEU A 120 12.67 4.50 -2.60
N GLU A 121 12.60 5.05 -3.81
CA GLU A 121 13.37 6.23 -4.21
C GLU A 121 13.04 7.45 -3.34
N GLU A 122 11.75 7.79 -3.23
CA GLU A 122 11.30 8.96 -2.46
C GLU A 122 11.60 8.80 -0.96
N MET A 123 11.47 7.59 -0.41
CA MET A 123 11.71 7.33 1.01
C MET A 123 13.20 7.30 1.38
N SER A 124 14.05 6.93 0.43
CA SER A 124 15.52 6.92 0.61
C SER A 124 16.11 8.32 0.56
N GLU A 125 15.46 9.24 -0.17
CA GLU A 125 15.94 10.60 -0.36
C GLU A 125 15.95 11.36 0.98
N ASP A 126 17.14 11.85 1.36
CA ASP A 126 17.34 12.71 2.54
C ASP A 126 16.65 12.18 3.82
N ASN A 127 16.71 10.86 4.03
CA ASN A 127 16.06 10.12 5.11
C ASN A 127 14.56 10.50 5.29
N THR A 128 13.83 10.63 4.19
CA THR A 128 12.42 11.01 4.19
C THR A 128 11.57 10.08 5.06
N LEU A 129 11.82 8.76 5.03
CA LEU A 129 11.08 7.82 5.87
C LEU A 129 11.25 8.13 7.37
N GLY A 130 12.50 8.37 7.81
CA GLY A 130 12.81 8.76 9.18
C GLY A 130 12.10 10.05 9.57
N LYS A 131 12.13 11.07 8.69
CA LYS A 131 11.43 12.35 8.91
C LYS A 131 9.93 12.18 9.09
N LEU A 132 9.28 11.32 8.29
CA LEU A 132 7.85 11.03 8.43
C LEU A 132 7.55 10.33 9.77
N LYS A 133 8.39 9.39 10.20
CA LYS A 133 8.27 8.75 11.53
C LYS A 133 8.43 9.78 12.66
N SER A 134 9.44 10.66 12.59
CA SER A 134 9.68 11.75 13.55
C SER A 134 8.51 12.74 13.62
N GLN A 135 7.91 13.10 12.48
CA GLN A 135 6.73 13.95 12.45
C GLN A 135 5.55 13.32 13.21
N ASN A 136 5.27 12.04 12.94
CA ASN A 136 4.23 11.30 13.67
C ASN A 136 4.53 11.17 15.16
N LEU A 137 5.78 10.88 15.52
CA LEU A 137 6.26 10.80 16.89
C LEU A 137 6.01 12.11 17.63
N LYS A 138 6.42 13.25 17.05
CA LYS A 138 6.21 14.58 17.62
C LYS A 138 4.73 14.87 17.87
N VAL A 139 3.86 14.51 16.92
CA VAL A 139 2.41 14.68 17.08
C VAL A 139 1.88 13.87 18.27
N ILE A 140 2.20 12.58 18.35
CA ILE A 140 1.64 11.73 19.42
C ILE A 140 2.26 12.01 20.79
N VAL A 141 3.56 12.30 20.87
CA VAL A 141 4.23 12.66 22.13
C VAL A 141 3.66 13.96 22.70
N ASN A 142 3.39 14.97 21.87
CA ASN A 142 2.72 16.19 22.31
C ASN A 142 1.31 15.90 22.85
N LYS A 143 0.53 15.06 22.16
CA LYS A 143 -0.79 14.65 22.66
C LYS A 143 -0.72 13.93 24.00
N ILE A 144 0.29 13.06 24.20
CA ILE A 144 0.49 12.35 25.48
C ILE A 144 0.89 13.33 26.59
N LYS A 145 1.81 14.26 26.32
CA LYS A 145 2.21 15.31 27.28
C LYS A 145 1.00 16.17 27.67
N ASP A 146 0.22 16.64 26.70
CA ASP A 146 -1.01 17.41 26.93
C ASP A 146 -2.07 16.61 27.69
N ALA A 147 -2.20 15.30 27.40
CA ALA A 147 -3.09 14.42 28.15
C ALA A 147 -2.63 14.22 29.59
N THR A 148 -1.32 14.07 29.83
CA THR A 148 -0.72 13.94 31.16
C THR A 148 -0.95 15.19 32.00
N GLU A 149 -0.75 16.37 31.40
CA GLU A 149 -1.00 17.65 32.06
C GLU A 149 -2.48 17.84 32.42
N ARG A 150 -3.39 17.53 31.50
CA ARG A 150 -4.84 17.60 31.76
C ARG A 150 -5.29 16.59 32.81
N ALA A 151 -4.78 15.36 32.74
CA ALA A 151 -5.11 14.29 33.67
C ALA A 151 -4.65 14.57 35.10
N SER A 152 -3.66 15.47 35.29
CA SER A 152 -3.22 15.90 36.61
C SER A 152 -4.21 16.82 37.34
N LYS A 153 -5.35 17.13 36.71
CA LYS A 153 -6.43 17.94 37.28
C LYS A 153 -7.72 17.11 37.34
N GLY A 154 -8.49 17.27 38.41
CA GLY A 154 -9.84 16.73 38.53
C GLY A 154 -10.83 17.42 37.60
N GLU A 155 -12.08 16.94 37.60
CA GLU A 155 -13.16 17.51 36.76
C GLU A 155 -13.51 18.96 37.14
N ASP A 156 -13.19 19.36 38.37
CA ASP A 156 -13.29 20.72 38.90
C ASP A 156 -12.10 21.63 38.51
N GLY A 157 -11.11 21.09 37.78
CA GLY A 157 -9.90 21.80 37.38
C GLY A 157 -8.82 21.90 38.48
N VAL A 158 -9.06 21.33 39.66
CA VAL A 158 -8.12 21.34 40.80
C VAL A 158 -7.07 20.24 40.60
N LEU A 159 -5.82 20.51 40.99
CA LEU A 159 -4.75 19.51 40.91
C LEU A 159 -5.09 18.28 41.76
N LEU A 160 -4.78 17.09 41.23
CA LEU A 160 -4.91 15.86 41.99
C LEU A 160 -4.06 15.92 43.26
N PRO A 161 -4.56 15.42 44.41
CA PRO A 161 -3.78 15.35 45.63
C PRO A 161 -2.49 14.57 45.44
N ASP A 162 -1.42 14.97 46.13
CA ASP A 162 -0.14 14.24 46.07
C ASP A 162 -0.16 12.99 46.97
N ASN A 163 -0.90 11.98 46.55
CA ASN A 163 -0.98 10.68 47.21
C ASN A 163 -0.90 9.56 46.18
N LYS A 164 -0.90 8.32 46.67
CA LYS A 164 -0.74 7.12 45.84
C LYS A 164 -2.01 6.81 45.04
N GLU A 165 -3.18 7.03 45.62
CA GLU A 165 -4.49 6.79 44.99
C GLU A 165 -4.67 7.65 43.74
N SER A 166 -4.19 8.90 43.78
CA SER A 166 -4.21 9.84 42.65
C SER A 166 -3.44 9.36 41.42
N ILE A 167 -2.46 8.45 41.55
CA ILE A 167 -1.79 7.87 40.39
C ILE A 167 -2.77 7.05 39.54
N THR A 168 -3.67 6.30 40.18
CA THR A 168 -4.67 5.51 39.46
C THR A 168 -5.63 6.42 38.69
N GLU A 169 -6.05 7.52 39.31
CA GLU A 169 -6.93 8.50 38.67
C GLU A 169 -6.22 9.27 37.55
N LEU A 170 -4.94 9.62 37.73
CA LEU A 170 -4.09 10.20 36.69
C LEU A 170 -4.06 9.31 35.45
N ILE A 171 -3.72 8.03 35.60
CA ILE A 171 -3.61 7.10 34.47
C ILE A 171 -4.97 6.87 33.79
N LYS A 172 -6.04 6.70 34.58
CA LYS A 172 -7.41 6.59 34.06
C LYS A 172 -7.84 7.83 33.26
N ASN A 173 -7.49 9.02 33.72
CA ASN A 173 -7.80 10.27 33.01
C ASN A 173 -6.93 10.43 31.76
N MET A 174 -5.65 10.03 31.81
CA MET A 174 -4.80 9.96 30.62
C MET A 174 -5.41 9.03 29.56
N HIS A 175 -5.87 7.84 29.95
CA HIS A 175 -6.55 6.89 29.06
C HIS A 175 -7.77 7.53 28.39
N ARG A 176 -8.61 8.21 29.19
CA ARG A 176 -9.82 8.91 28.71
C ARG A 176 -9.49 9.97 27.67
N HIS A 177 -8.42 10.74 27.88
CA HIS A 177 -7.97 11.77 26.94
C HIS A 177 -7.33 11.21 25.66
N LEU A 178 -6.76 10.01 25.72
CA LEU A 178 -5.99 9.41 24.62
C LEU A 178 -6.73 8.32 23.83
N THR A 179 -7.95 7.93 24.24
CA THR A 179 -8.69 6.79 23.66
C THR A 179 -8.90 6.90 22.15
N LYS A 180 -8.97 8.12 21.59
CA LYS A 180 -9.12 8.34 20.15
C LYS A 180 -7.80 8.25 19.38
N ASP A 181 -6.68 8.43 20.07
CA ASP A 181 -5.34 8.52 19.49
C ASP A 181 -4.60 7.18 19.60
N ILE A 182 -4.51 6.62 20.81
CA ILE A 182 -3.78 5.38 21.11
C ILE A 182 -4.55 4.46 22.05
N SER A 183 -4.27 3.16 21.95
CA SER A 183 -4.76 2.14 22.89
C SER A 183 -3.62 1.75 23.84
N LEU A 184 -3.88 1.82 25.14
CA LEU A 184 -2.92 1.45 26.18
C LEU A 184 -3.33 0.10 26.78
N SER A 185 -2.35 -0.81 26.95
CA SER A 185 -2.62 -2.15 27.49
C SER A 185 -2.84 -2.11 28.99
N GLU A 186 -4.02 -2.53 29.44
CA GLU A 186 -4.35 -2.64 30.86
C GLU A 186 -3.41 -3.63 31.59
N GLU A 187 -3.03 -4.73 30.94
CA GLU A 187 -2.12 -5.72 31.53
C GLU A 187 -0.70 -5.17 31.70
N ALA A 188 -0.21 -4.44 30.70
CA ALA A 188 1.08 -3.77 30.78
C ALA A 188 1.07 -2.67 31.84
N GLU A 189 -0.02 -1.91 31.94
CA GLU A 189 -0.21 -0.86 32.96
C GLU A 189 -0.15 -1.46 34.37
N LYS A 190 -0.99 -2.47 34.63
CA LYS A 190 -1.05 -3.17 35.93
C LYS A 190 0.32 -3.74 36.31
N THR A 191 1.06 -4.25 35.34
CA THR A 191 2.40 -4.78 35.54
C THR A 191 3.39 -3.67 35.87
N ALA A 192 3.43 -2.61 35.06
CA ALA A 192 4.36 -1.50 35.24
C ALA A 192 4.17 -0.84 36.60
N LEU A 193 2.91 -0.61 37.00
CA LEU A 193 2.55 0.10 38.23
C LEU A 193 2.42 -0.80 39.46
N PHE A 194 2.71 -2.10 39.34
CA PHE A 194 2.61 -3.06 40.44
C PHE A 194 3.39 -2.60 41.67
N GLN A 195 2.75 -2.52 42.84
CA GLN A 195 3.39 -2.12 44.11
C GLN A 195 4.08 -0.74 44.10
N ILE A 196 3.64 0.20 43.24
CA ILE A 196 4.14 1.58 43.28
C ILE A 196 3.97 2.19 44.69
N GLN A 197 5.03 2.70 45.29
CA GLN A 197 5.03 3.40 46.60
C GLN A 197 5.13 4.93 46.48
N SER A 198 5.27 5.47 45.28
CA SER A 198 5.43 6.90 45.03
C SER A 198 4.10 7.64 45.12
N THR A 199 4.15 8.96 45.31
CA THR A 199 2.98 9.85 45.23
C THR A 199 2.82 10.42 43.82
N CYS A 200 1.66 11.02 43.55
CA CYS A 200 1.25 11.42 42.21
C CYS A 200 2.15 12.48 41.56
N HIS A 201 2.63 13.48 42.30
CA HIS A 201 3.40 14.59 41.73
C HIS A 201 4.81 14.14 41.29
N PRO A 202 5.60 13.46 42.13
CA PRO A 202 6.89 12.91 41.69
C PRO A 202 6.75 11.90 40.55
N PHE A 203 5.67 11.11 40.54
CA PHE A 203 5.40 10.16 39.46
C PHE A 203 5.11 10.88 38.13
N LYS A 204 4.31 11.94 38.15
CA LYS A 204 4.05 12.77 36.97
C LYS A 204 5.34 13.35 36.39
N GLU A 205 6.19 13.94 37.23
CA GLU A 205 7.48 14.50 36.78
C GLU A 205 8.38 13.41 36.18
N SER A 206 8.46 12.26 36.84
CA SER A 206 9.19 11.09 36.36
C SER A 206 8.66 10.58 35.02
N LEU A 207 7.33 10.59 34.84
CA LEU A 207 6.67 10.20 33.59
C LEU A 207 7.00 11.15 32.45
N ILE A 208 6.93 12.47 32.67
CA ILE A 208 7.28 13.47 31.65
C ILE A 208 8.75 13.35 31.24
N ARG A 209 9.64 13.07 32.19
CA ARG A 209 11.05 12.78 31.91
C ARG A 209 11.21 11.52 31.08
N SER A 210 10.61 10.41 31.51
CA SER A 210 10.65 9.12 30.79
C SER A 210 10.12 9.24 29.36
N LEU A 211 9.05 10.01 29.16
CA LEU A 211 8.48 10.30 27.84
C LEU A 211 9.45 11.09 26.95
N SER A 212 10.23 12.00 27.53
CA SER A 212 11.21 12.80 26.79
C SER A 212 12.43 11.95 26.40
N GLU A 213 12.90 11.09 27.31
CA GLU A 213 13.97 10.11 27.02
C GLU A 213 13.53 9.12 25.93
N MET A 214 12.28 8.60 25.97
CA MET A 214 11.74 7.74 24.92
C MET A 214 11.63 8.45 23.56
N ASN A 215 11.24 9.72 23.56
CA ASN A 215 11.19 10.53 22.34
C ASN A 215 12.60 10.68 21.73
N GLU A 216 13.61 11.00 22.54
CA GLU A 216 15.00 11.11 22.08
C GLU A 216 15.53 9.79 21.51
N GLN A 217 15.26 8.67 22.19
CA GLN A 217 15.65 7.34 21.72
C GLN A 217 15.03 7.01 20.36
N LEU A 218 13.72 7.25 20.19
CA LEU A 218 13.03 6.99 18.93
C LEU A 218 13.50 7.90 17.79
N GLU A 219 13.75 9.19 18.07
CA GLU A 219 14.34 10.11 17.09
C GLU A 219 15.73 9.63 16.63
N GLU A 220 16.56 9.15 17.57
CA GLU A 220 17.86 8.58 17.24
C GLU A 220 17.71 7.29 16.41
N GLU A 221 16.77 6.41 16.77
CA GLU A 221 16.44 5.20 16.00
C GLU A 221 16.01 5.55 14.57
N PHE A 222 15.16 6.56 14.37
CA PHE A 222 14.67 6.97 13.05
C PHE A 222 15.70 7.73 12.21
N SER A 223 16.71 8.31 12.84
CA SER A 223 17.83 8.95 12.14
C SER A 223 18.78 7.93 11.50
N LYS A 224 18.78 6.68 11.97
CA LYS A 224 19.63 5.61 11.46
C LYS A 224 19.07 5.05 10.16
N SER A 225 19.95 4.58 9.29
CA SER A 225 19.56 3.92 8.04
C SER A 225 18.79 2.63 8.35
N GLU A 226 17.57 2.54 7.82
CA GLU A 226 16.67 1.38 7.99
C GLU A 226 16.37 0.72 6.64
N ASN A 227 16.01 -0.56 6.68
CA ASN A 227 15.47 -1.28 5.54
C ASN A 227 14.05 -0.79 5.21
N ILE A 228 13.95 0.19 4.31
CA ILE A 228 12.69 0.78 3.84
C ILE A 228 11.74 -0.29 3.32
N THR A 229 12.25 -1.28 2.57
CA THR A 229 11.44 -2.37 2.02
C THR A 229 10.74 -3.16 3.12
N GLU A 230 11.47 -3.53 4.17
CA GLU A 230 10.91 -4.25 5.31
C GLU A 230 9.88 -3.41 6.06
N THR A 231 10.17 -2.13 6.29
CA THR A 231 9.26 -1.19 6.97
C THR A 231 7.94 -1.06 6.21
N VAL A 232 7.99 -0.71 4.92
CA VAL A 232 6.79 -0.51 4.08
C VAL A 232 5.97 -1.81 3.98
N ASN A 233 6.64 -2.96 3.85
CA ASN A 233 5.96 -4.25 3.77
C ASN A 233 5.27 -4.67 5.08
N LYS A 234 5.66 -4.13 6.24
CA LYS A 234 5.00 -4.41 7.53
C LYS A 234 3.84 -3.46 7.84
N LEU A 235 3.67 -2.37 7.10
CA LEU A 235 2.62 -1.39 7.37
C LEU A 235 1.22 -1.99 7.23
N PRO A 236 0.26 -1.62 8.09
CA PRO A 236 -1.11 -2.08 7.99
C PRO A 236 -1.78 -1.55 6.71
N THR A 237 -1.57 -0.28 6.38
CA THR A 237 -1.98 0.33 5.10
C THR A 237 -0.83 0.19 4.12
N LYS A 238 -1.07 -0.45 2.97
CA LYS A 238 -0.07 -0.63 1.91
C LYS A 238 -0.05 0.59 0.97
N PRO A 239 1.00 1.43 1.00
CA PRO A 239 1.03 2.63 0.16
C PRO A 239 0.97 2.30 -1.33
N GLN A 240 1.59 1.18 -1.75
CA GLN A 240 1.57 0.75 -3.14
C GLN A 240 0.16 0.41 -3.63
N ASP A 241 -0.70 -0.15 -2.78
CA ASP A 241 -2.07 -0.52 -3.15
C ASP A 241 -2.97 0.71 -3.24
N GLU A 242 -2.77 1.69 -2.35
CA GLU A 242 -3.51 2.95 -2.42
C GLU A 242 -3.15 3.77 -3.65
N LEU A 243 -1.84 3.94 -3.91
CA LEU A 243 -1.36 4.61 -5.13
C LEU A 243 -1.83 3.86 -6.38
N PHE A 244 -1.69 2.53 -6.43
CA PHE A 244 -2.16 1.73 -7.56
C PHE A 244 -3.64 1.98 -7.84
N SER A 245 -4.47 1.96 -6.80
CA SER A 245 -5.90 2.11 -6.97
C SER A 245 -6.30 3.52 -7.43
N GLN A 246 -5.56 4.54 -7.00
CA GLN A 246 -5.74 5.92 -7.47
C GLN A 246 -5.48 6.06 -8.98
N VAL A 247 -4.37 5.52 -9.50
CA VAL A 247 -3.99 5.71 -10.91
C VAL A 247 -4.42 4.59 -11.86
N CYS A 248 -4.80 3.42 -11.36
CA CYS A 248 -5.19 2.25 -12.18
C CYS A 248 -6.61 1.74 -11.91
N GLY A 249 -7.30 2.22 -10.88
CA GLY A 249 -8.68 1.81 -10.58
C GLY A 249 -8.77 0.39 -10.02
N CYS A 250 -9.52 -0.48 -10.70
CA CYS A 250 -9.80 -1.84 -10.24
C CYS A 250 -8.75 -2.88 -10.67
N GLY A 251 -7.84 -2.55 -11.58
CA GLY A 251 -6.80 -3.47 -12.07
C GLY A 251 -7.28 -4.61 -12.98
N GLN A 252 -8.58 -4.77 -13.20
CA GLN A 252 -9.13 -5.81 -14.09
C GLN A 252 -8.69 -5.60 -15.54
N GLN A 253 -8.51 -6.70 -16.28
CA GLN A 253 -8.03 -6.69 -17.66
C GLN A 253 -9.04 -7.33 -18.62
N CYS A 254 -9.12 -6.80 -19.83
CA CYS A 254 -10.04 -7.30 -20.85
C CYS A 254 -9.73 -8.77 -21.15
N PRO A 255 -10.72 -9.67 -21.14
CA PRO A 255 -10.50 -11.13 -21.28
C PRO A 255 -9.94 -11.57 -22.63
N PHE A 256 -9.85 -10.66 -23.61
CA PHE A 256 -9.39 -10.97 -24.96
C PHE A 256 -8.05 -10.35 -25.33
N CYS A 257 -7.77 -9.12 -24.90
CA CYS A 257 -6.53 -8.41 -25.25
C CYS A 257 -5.74 -7.93 -24.04
N GLU A 258 -6.20 -8.23 -22.83
CA GLU A 258 -5.54 -7.88 -21.58
C GLU A 258 -5.37 -6.36 -21.36
N VAL A 259 -6.10 -5.50 -22.08
CA VAL A 259 -6.06 -4.05 -21.81
C VAL A 259 -6.67 -3.78 -20.42
N PRO A 260 -6.04 -2.96 -19.56
CA PRO A 260 -6.61 -2.66 -18.24
C PRO A 260 -7.92 -1.89 -18.36
N CYS A 261 -8.77 -2.07 -17.36
CA CYS A 261 -10.04 -1.38 -17.23
C CYS A 261 -9.85 0.13 -16.98
N GLU A 262 -10.62 0.93 -17.70
CA GLU A 262 -10.60 2.39 -17.62
C GLU A 262 -11.78 2.97 -16.83
N ALA A 263 -12.70 2.12 -16.35
CA ALA A 263 -13.82 2.57 -15.52
C ALA A 263 -13.34 3.30 -14.26
N GLY A 264 -13.99 4.41 -13.94
CA GLY A 264 -13.69 5.23 -12.77
C GLY A 264 -14.03 4.52 -11.45
N GLY A 265 -13.29 4.84 -10.39
CA GLY A 265 -13.51 4.29 -9.05
C GLY A 265 -13.01 2.85 -8.87
N LYS A 266 -12.90 2.42 -7.60
CA LYS A 266 -12.57 1.02 -7.24
C LYS A 266 -13.75 0.08 -7.52
N GLU A 267 -14.98 0.56 -7.28
CA GLU A 267 -16.22 -0.19 -7.47
C GLU A 267 -16.97 0.34 -8.70
N HIS A 268 -17.26 -0.56 -9.64
CA HIS A 268 -18.10 -0.30 -10.80
C HIS A 268 -18.68 -1.62 -11.30
N GLU A 269 -19.88 -1.57 -11.89
CA GLU A 269 -20.59 -2.76 -12.36
C GLU A 269 -20.02 -3.33 -13.66
N LYS A 270 -19.55 -2.45 -14.56
CA LYS A 270 -19.04 -2.83 -15.88
C LYS A 270 -17.63 -2.32 -16.12
N HIS A 271 -16.74 -3.24 -16.46
CA HIS A 271 -15.41 -2.99 -16.98
C HIS A 271 -15.48 -2.58 -18.45
N HIS A 272 -14.66 -1.62 -18.84
CA HIS A 272 -14.52 -1.22 -20.23
C HIS A 272 -13.14 -0.60 -20.47
N ALA A 273 -12.76 -0.52 -21.73
CA ALA A 273 -11.62 0.26 -22.20
C ALA A 273 -12.02 0.99 -23.48
N ALA A 274 -11.65 2.26 -23.61
CA ALA A 274 -11.94 3.04 -24.80
C ALA A 274 -11.12 2.54 -26.00
N VAL A 275 -9.87 2.15 -25.80
CA VAL A 275 -8.99 1.68 -26.87
C VAL A 275 -8.50 0.28 -26.55
N HIS A 276 -8.85 -0.69 -27.40
CA HIS A 276 -8.32 -2.05 -27.30
C HIS A 276 -7.01 -2.19 -28.11
N ARG A 277 -6.22 -3.20 -27.75
CA ARG A 277 -5.00 -3.58 -28.47
C ARG A 277 -5.15 -4.93 -29.19
N PRO A 278 -4.27 -5.27 -30.15
CA PRO A 278 -4.30 -6.57 -30.82
C PRO A 278 -4.34 -7.73 -29.82
N LYS A 279 -5.29 -8.64 -29.98
CA LYS A 279 -5.53 -9.73 -29.02
C LYS A 279 -4.34 -10.70 -28.90
N GLY A 280 -3.50 -10.80 -29.93
CA GLY A 280 -2.28 -11.59 -29.93
C GLY A 280 -1.26 -11.15 -28.88
N LEU A 281 -1.28 -9.87 -28.48
CA LEU A 281 -0.48 -9.38 -27.36
C LEU A 281 -0.93 -9.98 -26.03
N GLY A 282 -2.22 -10.29 -25.88
CA GLY A 282 -2.77 -11.01 -24.72
C GLY A 282 -2.72 -12.54 -24.86
N GLY A 283 -1.99 -13.07 -25.84
CA GLY A 283 -1.87 -14.52 -26.07
C GLY A 283 -3.00 -15.16 -26.88
N TYR A 284 -3.95 -14.37 -27.38
CA TYR A 284 -5.03 -14.91 -28.20
C TYR A 284 -4.53 -15.33 -29.58
N ARG A 285 -4.83 -16.57 -29.99
CA ARG A 285 -4.39 -17.14 -31.27
C ARG A 285 -5.52 -17.83 -32.04
N LYS A 286 -5.41 -17.83 -33.36
CA LYS A 286 -6.27 -18.59 -34.27
C LYS A 286 -6.04 -20.08 -34.01
N VAL A 287 -7.11 -20.85 -33.82
CA VAL A 287 -7.02 -22.26 -33.41
C VAL A 287 -6.31 -23.11 -34.46
N ASP A 288 -6.72 -22.98 -35.72
CA ASP A 288 -6.26 -23.85 -36.80
C ASP A 288 -4.81 -23.55 -37.19
N SER A 289 -4.49 -22.28 -37.42
CA SER A 289 -3.14 -21.86 -37.83
C SER A 289 -2.16 -21.76 -36.66
N LYS A 290 -2.67 -21.70 -35.42
CA LYS A 290 -1.93 -21.36 -34.19
C LYS A 290 -1.30 -19.97 -34.20
N LYS A 291 -1.61 -19.11 -35.17
CA LYS A 291 -1.04 -17.76 -35.30
C LYS A 291 -1.68 -16.79 -34.32
N LEU A 292 -0.88 -15.91 -33.72
CA LEU A 292 -1.36 -14.81 -32.88
C LEU A 292 -2.35 -13.92 -33.66
N SER A 293 -3.33 -13.37 -32.95
CA SER A 293 -4.42 -12.58 -33.54
C SER A 293 -4.07 -11.09 -33.61
N GLU A 294 -3.95 -10.56 -34.82
CA GLU A 294 -3.73 -9.13 -35.08
C GLU A 294 -4.97 -8.25 -34.81
N THR A 295 -6.17 -8.86 -34.77
CA THR A 295 -7.42 -8.10 -34.67
C THR A 295 -7.75 -7.62 -33.25
N LEU A 296 -8.57 -6.56 -33.19
CA LEU A 296 -9.08 -5.98 -31.96
C LEU A 296 -10.34 -6.70 -31.44
N CYS A 297 -10.64 -6.47 -30.17
CA CYS A 297 -11.85 -7.01 -29.52
C CYS A 297 -13.13 -6.45 -30.16
N THR A 298 -13.20 -5.14 -30.38
CA THR A 298 -14.37 -4.46 -30.95
C THR A 298 -14.68 -4.91 -32.37
N THR A 299 -13.64 -5.14 -33.19
CA THR A 299 -13.77 -5.67 -34.55
C THR A 299 -14.35 -7.07 -34.55
N ASP A 300 -13.86 -7.94 -33.66
CA ASP A 300 -14.33 -9.31 -33.56
C ASP A 300 -15.76 -9.40 -33.01
N VAL A 301 -16.12 -8.57 -32.01
CA VAL A 301 -17.50 -8.42 -31.51
C VAL A 301 -18.46 -7.95 -32.61
N ASN A 302 -18.02 -7.11 -33.54
CA ASN A 302 -18.84 -6.67 -34.66
C ASN A 302 -18.98 -7.73 -35.78
N SER A 303 -18.24 -8.83 -35.72
CA SER A 303 -18.16 -9.84 -36.78
C SER A 303 -18.95 -11.12 -36.47
N GLU A 304 -19.02 -12.05 -37.43
CA GLU A 304 -19.53 -13.42 -37.21
C GLU A 304 -18.48 -14.38 -36.64
N ARG A 305 -17.33 -13.86 -36.20
CA ARG A 305 -16.28 -14.67 -35.61
C ARG A 305 -16.74 -15.28 -34.29
N LYS A 306 -16.13 -16.42 -33.99
CA LYS A 306 -16.36 -17.16 -32.74
C LYS A 306 -15.08 -17.21 -31.92
N PHE A 307 -15.25 -17.41 -30.64
CA PHE A 307 -14.20 -17.57 -29.66
C PHE A 307 -14.49 -18.79 -28.79
N ARG A 308 -13.49 -19.28 -28.08
CA ARG A 308 -13.66 -20.35 -27.09
C ARG A 308 -12.72 -20.10 -25.94
N CYS A 309 -13.14 -20.42 -24.73
CA CYS A 309 -12.31 -20.22 -23.55
C CYS A 309 -12.55 -21.35 -22.55
N ALA A 310 -11.82 -21.33 -21.44
CA ALA A 310 -11.99 -22.30 -20.37
C ALA A 310 -13.40 -22.27 -19.78
N ALA A 311 -14.02 -21.08 -19.65
CA ALA A 311 -15.37 -20.92 -19.12
C ALA A 311 -16.45 -21.58 -20.00
N THR A 312 -16.17 -21.81 -21.29
CA THR A 312 -17.06 -22.50 -22.22
C THR A 312 -16.66 -23.96 -22.42
N ASN A 313 -15.77 -24.52 -21.60
CA ASN A 313 -15.16 -25.84 -21.81
C ASN A 313 -14.59 -26.04 -23.22
N GLY A 314 -14.12 -24.95 -23.86
CA GLY A 314 -13.61 -24.98 -25.21
C GLY A 314 -14.67 -25.01 -26.32
N GLU A 315 -15.96 -24.84 -25.99
CA GLU A 315 -17.02 -24.69 -26.98
C GLU A 315 -16.96 -23.32 -27.66
N TRP A 316 -17.31 -23.31 -28.95
CA TRP A 316 -17.32 -22.11 -29.78
C TRP A 316 -18.53 -21.25 -29.50
N GLN A 317 -18.29 -20.00 -29.14
CA GLN A 317 -19.30 -19.00 -28.83
C GLN A 317 -19.13 -17.78 -29.76
N PRO A 318 -20.21 -17.21 -30.30
CA PRO A 318 -20.12 -15.98 -31.08
C PRO A 318 -19.54 -14.84 -30.26
N TYR A 319 -18.63 -14.03 -30.83
CA TYR A 319 -18.11 -12.85 -30.14
C TYR A 319 -19.23 -11.85 -29.79
N LYS A 320 -20.30 -11.76 -30.59
CA LYS A 320 -21.49 -10.96 -30.29
C LYS A 320 -22.19 -11.32 -28.98
N GLU A 321 -21.99 -12.55 -28.49
CA GLU A 321 -22.61 -13.07 -27.28
C GLU A 321 -21.61 -13.16 -26.11
N PHE A 322 -20.45 -12.51 -26.20
CA PHE A 322 -19.41 -12.60 -25.18
C PHE A 322 -19.90 -12.24 -23.77
N ALA A 323 -20.87 -11.33 -23.65
CA ALA A 323 -21.44 -10.89 -22.38
C ALA A 323 -22.18 -12.00 -21.62
N LYS A 324 -22.54 -13.12 -22.27
CA LYS A 324 -23.06 -14.31 -21.55
C LYS A 324 -21.98 -15.00 -20.71
N ILE A 325 -20.71 -14.80 -21.07
CA ILE A 325 -19.53 -15.45 -20.48
C ILE A 325 -18.76 -14.46 -19.60
N TYR A 326 -18.65 -13.21 -20.06
CA TYR A 326 -18.03 -12.10 -19.35
C TYR A 326 -19.06 -10.98 -19.13
N PRO A 327 -20.05 -11.18 -18.24
CA PRO A 327 -21.18 -10.27 -18.07
C PRO A 327 -20.78 -8.91 -17.50
N ASP A 328 -19.64 -8.83 -16.84
CA ASP A 328 -19.03 -7.65 -16.26
C ASP A 328 -18.23 -6.82 -17.27
N TRP A 329 -18.00 -7.30 -18.50
CA TRP A 329 -17.27 -6.55 -19.52
C TRP A 329 -18.19 -5.91 -20.57
N LEU A 330 -17.90 -4.66 -20.91
CA LEU A 330 -18.53 -3.92 -22.00
C LEU A 330 -17.49 -3.68 -23.12
N ILE A 331 -17.74 -4.29 -24.28
CA ILE A 331 -16.92 -4.16 -25.48
C ILE A 331 -17.87 -3.81 -26.63
N PRO A 332 -18.00 -2.53 -27.00
CA PRO A 332 -18.91 -2.13 -28.06
C PRO A 332 -18.42 -2.64 -29.43
N PRO A 333 -19.32 -3.10 -30.32
CA PRO A 333 -18.96 -3.43 -31.70
C PRO A 333 -18.51 -2.17 -32.45
N ASP A 334 -17.34 -2.22 -33.08
CA ASP A 334 -16.81 -1.10 -33.87
C ASP A 334 -15.83 -1.59 -34.94
N TYR A 335 -16.13 -1.28 -36.21
CA TYR A 335 -15.27 -1.59 -37.37
C TYR A 335 -14.37 -0.44 -37.80
N THR A 336 -14.62 0.78 -37.29
CA THR A 336 -13.88 1.99 -37.64
C THR A 336 -12.61 2.16 -36.81
N ARG A 337 -12.57 1.52 -35.63
CA ARG A 337 -11.42 1.54 -34.73
C ARG A 337 -10.31 0.61 -35.19
N GLU A 338 -9.13 1.19 -35.34
CA GLU A 338 -7.88 0.46 -35.53
C GLU A 338 -7.05 0.42 -34.24
N ALA A 339 -6.09 -0.51 -34.20
CA ALA A 339 -5.07 -0.50 -33.16
C ALA A 339 -4.25 0.81 -33.25
N SER A 340 -3.83 1.35 -32.11
CA SER A 340 -2.90 2.48 -32.11
C SER A 340 -1.56 2.08 -32.73
N ASP A 341 -0.87 3.03 -33.36
CA ASP A 341 0.45 2.80 -33.95
C ASP A 341 1.46 2.28 -32.92
N TYR A 342 1.28 2.66 -31.65
CA TYR A 342 2.01 2.09 -30.53
C TYR A 342 1.88 0.56 -30.46
N TRP A 343 0.66 0.03 -30.37
CA TRP A 343 0.45 -1.41 -30.21
C TRP A 343 0.67 -2.19 -31.51
N LYS A 344 0.47 -1.55 -32.67
CA LYS A 344 0.88 -2.09 -33.97
C LYS A 344 2.40 -2.29 -34.01
N TYR A 345 3.17 -1.28 -33.63
CA TYR A 345 4.63 -1.33 -33.54
C TYR A 345 5.12 -2.40 -32.56
N VAL A 346 4.55 -2.46 -31.35
CA VAL A 346 4.92 -3.45 -30.33
C VAL A 346 4.67 -4.87 -30.83
N LEU A 347 3.52 -5.15 -31.45
CA LEU A 347 3.23 -6.48 -32.00
C LEU A 347 4.19 -6.84 -33.13
N VAL A 348 4.48 -5.91 -34.05
CA VAL A 348 5.42 -6.15 -35.16
C VAL A 348 6.82 -6.44 -34.63
N LYS A 349 7.33 -5.58 -33.74
CA LYS A 349 8.69 -5.64 -33.22
C LYS A 349 8.96 -6.94 -32.44
N TYR A 350 7.98 -7.39 -31.65
CA TYR A 350 8.13 -8.55 -30.78
C TYR A 350 7.27 -9.75 -31.21
N ASN A 351 6.87 -9.81 -32.48
CA ASN A 351 5.93 -10.84 -32.98
C ASN A 351 6.41 -12.26 -32.68
N ASP A 352 7.68 -12.55 -33.01
CA ASP A 352 8.29 -13.86 -32.75
C ASP A 352 8.46 -14.13 -31.26
N GLY A 353 8.77 -13.09 -30.48
CA GLY A 353 8.89 -13.17 -29.02
C GLY A 353 7.58 -13.57 -28.36
N PHE A 354 6.48 -12.88 -28.69
CA PHE A 354 5.15 -13.24 -28.20
C PHE A 354 4.72 -14.62 -28.69
N ALA A 355 5.05 -14.99 -29.93
CA ALA A 355 4.74 -16.31 -30.45
C ALA A 355 5.45 -17.41 -29.64
N GLN A 356 6.72 -17.22 -29.31
CA GLN A 356 7.48 -18.13 -28.47
C GLN A 356 6.93 -18.20 -27.04
N GLU A 357 6.70 -17.06 -26.40
CA GLU A 357 6.16 -16.96 -25.03
C GLU A 357 4.83 -17.70 -24.89
N TYR A 358 3.96 -17.61 -25.90
CA TYR A 358 2.63 -18.21 -25.88
C TYR A 358 2.53 -19.58 -26.55
N ASN A 359 3.66 -20.19 -26.93
CA ASN A 359 3.71 -21.44 -27.70
C ASN A 359 2.76 -21.41 -28.93
N ALA A 360 2.84 -20.31 -29.67
CA ALA A 360 2.04 -19.97 -30.82
C ALA A 360 2.93 -19.74 -32.06
N LYS A 361 2.30 -19.43 -33.19
CA LYS A 361 3.01 -18.93 -34.38
C LYS A 361 2.87 -17.40 -34.46
N PRO A 362 3.81 -16.70 -35.11
CA PRO A 362 3.72 -15.26 -35.32
C PRO A 362 2.40 -14.84 -35.98
N ALA A 363 1.92 -13.67 -35.62
CA ALA A 363 0.75 -13.04 -36.24
C ALA A 363 1.03 -12.69 -37.71
N ASP A 364 0.03 -12.86 -38.56
CA ASP A 364 0.03 -12.32 -39.92
C ASP A 364 -0.35 -10.84 -39.87
N VAL A 365 0.60 -9.99 -39.50
CA VAL A 365 0.38 -8.54 -39.40
C VAL A 365 0.30 -7.89 -40.79
N PRO A 366 -0.58 -6.89 -40.99
CA PRO A 366 -0.64 -6.14 -42.24
C PRO A 366 0.71 -5.52 -42.62
N GLU A 367 1.03 -5.48 -43.92
CA GLU A 367 2.32 -4.96 -44.41
C GLU A 367 2.56 -3.51 -43.98
N ALA A 368 1.49 -2.69 -43.97
CA ALA A 368 1.55 -1.29 -43.53
C ALA A 368 2.01 -1.12 -42.06
N TRP A 369 1.86 -2.14 -41.21
CA TRP A 369 2.32 -2.04 -39.82
C TRP A 369 3.84 -2.18 -39.71
N LYS A 370 4.47 -2.88 -40.67
CA LYS A 370 5.91 -3.13 -40.67
C LYS A 370 6.74 -1.88 -40.95
N SER A 371 6.13 -0.86 -41.58
CA SER A 371 6.76 0.44 -41.82
C SER A 371 6.61 1.43 -40.67
N ILE A 372 5.88 1.09 -39.60
CA ILE A 372 5.68 2.01 -38.46
C ILE A 372 7.02 2.19 -37.73
N THR A 373 7.46 3.44 -37.59
CA THR A 373 8.67 3.77 -36.85
C THR A 373 8.39 3.90 -35.35
N ARG A 374 9.44 3.86 -34.54
CA ARG A 374 9.33 4.12 -33.09
C ARG A 374 8.78 5.51 -32.77
N GLU A 375 9.11 6.50 -33.60
CA GLU A 375 8.62 7.88 -33.45
C GLU A 375 7.11 7.94 -33.74
N GLN A 376 6.64 7.27 -34.78
CA GLN A 376 5.22 7.12 -35.06
C GLN A 376 4.50 6.38 -33.93
N ALA A 377 5.11 5.33 -33.37
CA ALA A 377 4.57 4.62 -32.21
C ALA A 377 4.44 5.54 -30.98
N LEU A 378 5.43 6.41 -30.73
CA LEU A 378 5.38 7.39 -29.64
C LEU A 378 4.32 8.46 -29.89
N ASN A 379 4.17 8.95 -31.12
CA ASN A 379 3.12 9.92 -31.46
C ASN A 379 1.73 9.31 -31.32
N GLY A 380 1.52 8.07 -31.81
CA GLY A 380 0.27 7.34 -31.62
C GLY A 380 -0.04 7.07 -30.14
N LEU A 381 0.97 6.93 -29.28
CA LEU A 381 0.78 6.85 -27.83
C LEU A 381 0.32 8.20 -27.24
N LYS A 382 0.91 9.32 -27.66
CA LYS A 382 0.48 10.67 -27.23
C LYS A 382 -0.97 10.94 -27.62
N GLU A 383 -1.34 10.63 -28.86
CA GLU A 383 -2.71 10.77 -29.36
C GLU A 383 -3.70 9.92 -28.56
N ALA A 384 -3.37 8.65 -28.29
CA ALA A 384 -4.24 7.74 -27.54
C ALA A 384 -4.54 8.25 -26.12
N PHE A 385 -3.60 8.96 -25.49
CA PHE A 385 -3.75 9.51 -24.13
C PHE A 385 -4.07 11.02 -24.11
N ASN A 386 -4.30 11.64 -25.27
CA ASN A 386 -4.52 13.08 -25.43
C ASN A 386 -3.43 13.95 -24.76
N ILE A 387 -2.18 13.51 -24.83
CA ILE A 387 -1.02 14.27 -24.32
C ILE A 387 -0.68 15.37 -25.32
N LYS A 388 -0.77 16.62 -24.88
CA LYS A 388 -0.31 17.78 -25.66
C LYS A 388 1.21 17.92 -25.52
N ASP A 389 1.86 18.38 -26.59
CA ASP A 389 3.28 18.70 -26.60
C ASP A 389 3.66 19.86 -25.68
#